data_AF-A0ABD0QCV0-F1
#
_entry.id   AF-A0ABD0QCV0-F1
#
_cell.length_a   1.000
_cell.length_b   1.000
_cell.length_c   1.000
_cell.angle_alpha   90.00
_cell.angle_beta   90.00
_cell.angle_gamma   90.00
#
_symmetry.space_group_name_H-M   'P 1'
#
loop_
_entity.id
_entity.type
_entity.pdbx_description
1 polymer ?
#
loop_
_entity_poly.entity_id
_entity_poly.type
_entity_poly.pdbx_seq_one_letter_code
_entity_poly.pdbx_strand_id
1 'polypeptide(L)' 'GFVDKNNDLLYRDLSQAMYKANHSLIKILFPEGNPAKVNLKRPPTAGFQFRASVGTLMKNLLTKNPNYI' A
#
# COMPACT_ATOMS: atom_id res chain seq x y z
N GLY A 1 -5.19 4.73 20.08
CA GLY A 1 -5.43 6.16 19.77
C GLY A 1 -5.22 6.44 18.28
N PHE A 2 -5.39 7.70 17.84
CA PHE A 2 -5.20 8.10 16.43
C PHE A 2 -3.78 7.82 15.90
N VAL A 3 -2.76 7.98 16.76
CA VAL A 3 -1.36 7.72 16.43
C VAL A 3 -1.14 6.24 16.11
N ASP A 4 -1.66 5.33 16.95
CA ASP A 4 -1.52 3.89 16.73
C ASP A 4 -2.18 3.44 15.42
N LYS A 5 -3.36 3.98 15.13
CA LYS A 5 -4.09 3.70 13.87
C LYS A 5 -3.38 4.24 12.63
N ASN A 6 -2.52 5.25 12.78
CA ASN A 6 -1.78 5.83 11.66
C ASN A 6 -0.45 5.10 11.38
N ASN A 7 -0.03 4.22 12.29
CA ASN A 7 1.23 3.51 12.24
C ASN A 7 1.10 2.23 11.39
N ASP A 8 1.10 2.39 10.07
CA ASP A 8 0.95 1.31 9.09
C ASP A 8 2.31 0.74 8.67
N LEU A 9 3.05 0.22 9.64
CA LEU A 9 4.37 -0.37 9.40
C LEU A 9 4.21 -1.81 8.92
N LEU A 10 4.14 -1.99 7.59
CA LEU A 10 4.51 -3.28 7.03
C LEU A 10 6.04 -3.40 7.07
N TYR A 11 6.55 -4.10 8.08
CA TYR A 11 7.99 -4.36 8.20
C TYR A 11 8.47 -5.16 6.98
N ARG A 12 9.60 -4.75 6.42
CA ARG A 12 10.21 -5.41 5.25
C ARG A 12 10.37 -6.91 5.45
N ASP A 13 10.73 -7.33 6.66
CA ASP A 13 10.97 -8.74 6.97
C ASP A 13 9.70 -9.57 6.86
N LEU A 14 8.53 -8.98 7.16
CA LEU A 14 7.23 -9.61 6.96
C LEU A 14 6.94 -9.79 5.47
N SER A 15 7.11 -8.74 4.66
CA SER A 15 6.94 -8.83 3.20
C SER A 15 7.90 -9.87 2.58
N GLN A 16 9.15 -9.92 3.04
CA GLN A 16 10.13 -10.91 2.57
C GLN A 16 9.75 -12.33 2.98
N ALA A 17 9.27 -12.54 4.20
CA ALA A 17 8.78 -13.84 4.65
C ALA A 17 7.59 -14.31 3.81
N MET A 18 6.64 -13.41 3.53
CA MET A 18 5.48 -13.69 2.68
C MET A 18 5.89 -14.01 1.24
N TYR A 19 6.83 -13.27 0.66
CA TYR A 19 7.36 -13.55 -0.68
C TYR A 19 8.10 -14.89 -0.78
N LYS A 20 8.74 -15.33 0.31
CA LYS A 20 9.41 -16.65 0.39
C LYS A 20 8.44 -17.81 0.64
N ALA A 21 7.19 -17.55 1.02
CA ALA A 21 6.20 -18.59 1.26
C ALA A 21 5.97 -19.44 -0.01
N ASN A 22 5.72 -20.73 0.14
CA ASN A 22 5.55 -21.63 -1.02
C ASN A 22 4.24 -21.38 -1.81
N HIS A 23 3.33 -20.57 -1.26
CA HIS A 23 2.04 -20.28 -1.87
C HIS A 23 2.14 -19.16 -2.93
N SER A 24 1.76 -19.47 -4.17
CA SER A 24 1.85 -18.55 -5.31
C SER A 24 1.09 -17.23 -5.10
N LEU A 25 -0.14 -17.28 -4.58
CA LEU A 25 -0.94 -16.08 -4.26
C LEU A 25 -0.20 -15.13 -3.30
N ILE A 26 0.45 -15.65 -2.26
CA ILE A 26 1.15 -14.82 -1.28
C ILE A 26 2.32 -14.09 -1.95
N LYS A 27 3.05 -14.75 -2.86
CA LYS A 27 4.13 -14.10 -3.62
C LYS A 27 3.62 -12.96 -4.50
N ILE A 28 2.41 -13.10 -5.06
CA ILE A 28 1.77 -12.07 -5.89
C ILE A 28 1.33 -10.87 -5.04
N LEU A 29 0.88 -11.11 -3.81
CA LEU A 29 0.43 -10.06 -2.90
C LEU A 29 1.57 -9.23 -2.29
N PHE A 30 2.76 -9.83 -2.13
CA PHE A 30 3.94 -9.17 -1.52
C PHE A 30 5.15 -9.07 -2.47
N PRO A 31 5.02 -8.46 -3.66
CA PRO A 31 6.10 -8.38 -4.65
C PRO A 31 7.30 -7.54 -4.18
N GLU A 32 7.10 -6.64 -3.21
CA GLU A 32 8.14 -5.83 -2.55
C GLU A 32 9.05 -6.65 -1.63
N GLY A 33 8.61 -7.86 -1.24
CA GLY A 33 9.43 -8.83 -0.53
C GLY A 33 10.54 -9.46 -1.40
N ASN A 34 10.55 -9.19 -2.71
CA ASN A 34 11.58 -9.69 -3.62
C ASN A 34 12.95 -9.05 -3.31
N PRO A 35 14.00 -9.83 -2.98
CA PRO A 35 15.35 -9.32 -2.73
C PRO A 35 15.98 -8.57 -3.91
N ALA A 36 15.49 -8.74 -5.13
CA ALA A 36 15.94 -7.98 -6.29
C ALA A 36 15.35 -6.54 -6.36
N LYS A 37 14.29 -6.25 -5.60
CA LYS A 37 13.56 -4.98 -5.60
C LYS A 37 13.69 -4.22 -4.28
N VAL A 38 14.88 -4.23 -3.65
CA VAL A 38 15.08 -3.59 -2.34
C VAL A 38 14.77 -2.09 -2.42
N ASN A 39 13.68 -1.68 -1.77
CA ASN A 39 13.35 -0.28 -1.56
C ASN A 39 13.73 0.11 -0.13
N LEU A 40 14.66 1.07 0.00
CA LEU A 40 15.17 1.55 1.29
C LEU A 40 14.27 2.59 1.96
N LYS A 41 13.22 3.06 1.26
CA LYS A 41 12.29 4.05 1.80
C LYS A 41 11.39 3.42 2.86
N ARG A 42 11.13 4.18 3.93
CA ARG A 42 10.14 3.79 4.95
C ARG A 42 8.75 3.71 4.30
N PRO A 43 7.93 2.73 4.70
CA PRO A 43 6.55 2.68 4.25
C PRO A 43 5.80 3.96 4.68
N PRO A 44 4.90 4.49 3.84
CA PRO A 44 4.10 5.66 4.16
C PRO A 44 3.11 5.36 5.29
N THR A 45 2.79 6.37 6.10
CA THR A 45 1.76 6.25 7.15
C THR A 45 0.37 6.00 6.56
N ALA A 46 -0.54 5.44 7.36
CA ALA A 46 -1.91 5.15 6.91
C ALA A 46 -2.61 6.41 6.36
N GLY A 47 -2.45 7.55 7.03
CA GLY A 47 -3.02 8.83 6.61
C GLY A 47 -2.44 9.35 5.29
N PHE A 48 -1.15 9.11 5.02
CA PHE A 48 -0.56 9.46 3.72
C PHE A 48 -1.15 8.60 2.61
N GLN A 49 -1.26 7.29 2.84
CA GLN A 49 -1.86 6.36 1.87
C GLN A 49 -3.32 6.70 1.58
N PHE A 50 -4.09 7.01 2.63
CA PHE A 50 -5.48 7.45 2.49
C PHE A 50 -5.59 8.74 1.68
N ARG A 51 -4.78 9.76 2.00
CA ARG A 51 -4.74 11.03 1.26
C ARG A 51 -4.42 10.81 -0.23
N ALA A 52 -3.44 9.95 -0.53
CA ALA A 52 -3.07 9.63 -1.91
C ALA A 52 -4.19 8.89 -2.65
N SER A 53 -4.87 7.96 -1.97
CA SER A 53 -6.00 7.21 -2.52
C SER A 53 -7.18 8.14 -2.84
N VAL A 54 -7.57 9.02 -1.91
CA VAL A 54 -8.61 10.04 -2.14
C VAL A 54 -8.23 10.99 -3.27
N GLY A 55 -6.97 11.44 -3.32
CA GLY A 55 -6.50 12.30 -4.40
C GLY A 55 -6.59 11.63 -5.77
N THR A 56 -6.24 10.34 -5.85
CA THR A 56 -6.35 9.55 -7.09
C THR A 56 -7.81 9.35 -7.49
N LEU A 57 -8.68 9.04 -6.53
CA LEU A 57 -10.12 8.90 -6.74
C LEU A 57 -10.73 10.20 -7.28
N MET A 58 -10.45 11.33 -6.63
CA MET A 58 -10.95 12.63 -7.06
C MET A 58 -10.45 13.02 -8.45
N LYS A 59 -9.16 12.78 -8.74
CA LYS A 59 -8.62 13.00 -10.08
C LYS A 59 -9.37 12.19 -11.13
N ASN A 60 -9.69 10.94 -10.85
CA ASN A 60 -10.45 10.08 -11.76
C ASN A 60 -11.89 10.60 -11.96
N LEU A 61 -12.57 10.97 -10.87
CA LEU A 61 -13.93 11.50 -10.91
C LEU A 61 -14.02 12.81 -11.71
N LEU A 62 -13.10 13.74 -11.47
CA LEU A 62 -13.08 15.05 -12.13
C LEU A 62 -12.81 15.00 -13.64
N THR A 63 -12.32 13.87 -14.16
CA THR A 63 -12.15 13.67 -15.61
C THR A 63 -13.42 13.19 -16.33
N LYS A 64 -14.53 13.04 -15.61
CA LYS A 64 -15.82 12.57 -16.12
C LYS A 64 -16.90 13.62 -15.87
N ASN A 65 -18.09 13.39 -16.41
CA ASN A 65 -19.26 14.21 -16.10
C ASN A 65 -20.04 13.56 -14.94
N PRO A 66 -19.98 14.11 -13.72
CA PRO A 66 -20.59 13.49 -12.55
C PRO A 66 -22.11 13.72 -12.53
N ASN A 67 -22.85 12.71 -12.06
CA ASN A 67 -24.25 12.84 -11.65
C ASN A 67 -24.32 12.55 -10.15
N TYR A 68 -25.17 13.29 -9.43
CA TYR A 68 -25.34 13.16 -7.99
C TYR A 68 -26.78 12.69 -7.71
N ILE A 69 -26.90 11.70 -6.81
CA ILE A 69 -28.18 11.15 -6.33
C ILE A 69 -28.42 11.69 -4.92
#